data_AF-A0A1F0Q351-F1
#
_entry.id   AF-A0A1F0Q351-F1
#
_cell.length_a   1.000
_cell.length_b   1.000
_cell.length_c   1.000
_cell.angle_alpha   90.00
_cell.angle_beta   90.00
_cell.angle_gamma   90.00
#
_symmetry.space_group_name_H-M   'P 1'
#
loop_
_entity.id
_entity.type
_entity.pdbx_description
1 polymer ?
#
loop_
_entity_poly.entity_id
_entity_poly.type
_entity_poly.pdbx_seq_one_letter_code
_entity_poly.pdbx_strand_id
1 'polypeptide(L)'
;MRALDDAGSVTIEAALSLSALVIVAVGIVGGIATLSAHLAAVDAAGAAARSAAIGVDFQRDGVTVSLSEGSGLMTAEAAVPAPLGTMRAQAVFPAEMAAGGNNGAQP
;
A
#
# COMPACT_ATOMS: atom_id res chain seq x y z
N MET A 1 32.46 9.41 47.58
CA MET A 1 32.58 8.69 46.30
C MET A 1 31.24 8.18 45.75
N ARG A 2 30.22 7.81 46.55
CA ARG A 2 28.90 7.34 46.08
C ARG A 2 28.07 8.30 45.21
N ALA A 3 28.07 9.61 45.49
CA ALA A 3 27.19 10.56 44.82
C ALA A 3 27.49 10.77 43.31
N LEU A 4 28.71 10.51 42.86
CA LEU A 4 29.06 10.59 41.43
C LEU A 4 28.60 9.32 40.67
N ASP A 5 28.56 8.18 41.35
CA ASP A 5 28.10 6.90 40.79
C ASP A 5 26.58 6.92 40.55
N ASP A 6 25.81 7.41 41.53
CA ASP A 6 24.36 7.56 41.42
C ASP A 6 23.94 8.54 40.31
N ALA A 7 24.67 9.66 40.16
CA ALA A 7 24.39 10.65 39.11
C ALA A 7 24.66 10.12 37.70
N GLY A 8 25.73 9.31 37.54
CA GLY A 8 26.04 8.61 36.29
C GLY A 8 24.99 7.55 35.96
N SER A 9 24.56 6.76 36.95
CA SER A 9 23.55 5.72 36.80
C SER A 9 22.20 6.27 36.34
N VAL A 10 21.69 7.32 36.99
CA VAL A 10 20.39 7.94 36.64
C VAL A 10 20.39 8.49 35.21
N THR A 11 21.52 9.02 34.75
CA THR A 11 21.64 9.53 33.38
C THR A 11 21.62 8.41 32.34
N ILE A 12 22.24 7.26 32.64
CA ILE A 12 22.22 6.07 31.77
C ILE A 12 20.81 5.47 31.71
N GLU A 13 20.12 5.35 32.84
CA GLU A 13 18.74 4.86 32.89
C GLU A 13 17.79 5.75 32.11
N ALA A 14 17.91 7.06 32.25
CA ALA A 14 17.13 8.03 31.49
C ALA A 14 17.43 7.95 29.98
N ALA A 15 18.70 7.81 29.60
CA ALA A 15 19.11 7.66 28.20
C ALA A 15 18.57 6.36 27.60
N LEU A 16 18.60 5.25 28.34
CA LEU A 16 18.07 3.96 27.90
C LEU A 16 16.53 4.02 27.77
N SER A 17 15.84 4.60 28.75
CA SER A 17 14.39 4.79 28.72
C SER A 17 13.97 5.65 27.53
N LEU A 18 14.66 6.77 27.29
CA LEU A 18 14.41 7.63 26.14
C LEU A 18 14.69 6.91 24.82
N SER A 19 15.79 6.17 24.72
CA SER A 19 16.13 5.41 23.51
C SER A 19 15.07 4.36 23.19
N ALA A 20 14.61 3.62 24.20
CA ALA A 20 13.54 2.65 24.04
C ALA A 20 12.24 3.32 23.55
N LEU A 21 11.85 4.45 24.15
CA LEU A 21 10.68 5.21 23.74
C LEU A 21 10.78 5.69 22.29
N VAL A 22 11.94 6.21 21.89
CA VAL A 22 12.20 6.68 20.51
C VAL A 22 12.10 5.53 19.51
N ILE A 23 12.69 4.37 19.82
CA ILE A 23 12.61 3.18 18.96
C ILE A 23 11.16 2.75 18.77
N VAL A 24 10.38 2.68 19.85
CA VAL A 24 8.94 2.34 19.78
C VAL A 24 8.18 3.37 18.94
N ALA A 25 8.42 4.67 19.17
CA ALA A 25 7.75 5.73 18.42
C ALA A 25 8.03 5.65 16.91
N VAL A 26 9.30 5.47 16.52
CA VAL A 26 9.69 5.29 15.12
C VAL A 26 9.04 4.04 14.52
N GLY A 27 9.00 2.94 15.28
CA GLY A 27 8.31 1.71 14.88
C GLY A 27 6.82 1.92 14.59
N ILE A 28 6.12 2.66 15.45
CA ILE A 28 4.71 3.00 15.27
C ILE A 28 4.51 3.84 14.00
N VAL A 29 5.33 4.88 13.80
CA VAL A 29 5.24 5.74 12.61
C VAL A 29 5.49 4.93 11.33
N GLY A 30 6.51 4.07 11.33
CA GLY A 30 6.80 3.17 10.20
C GLY A 30 5.66 2.19 9.92
N GLY A 31 5.04 1.64 10.97
CA GLY A 31 3.89 0.75 10.86
C GLY A 31 2.66 1.46 10.27
N ILE A 32 2.33 2.66 10.76
CA ILE A 32 1.21 3.45 10.23
C ILE A 32 1.45 3.81 8.76
N ALA A 33 2.63 4.31 8.42
CA ALA A 33 2.97 4.65 7.04
C ALA A 33 2.86 3.43 6.10
N THR A 34 3.23 2.25 6.57
CA THR A 34 3.09 1.00 5.81
C THR A 34 1.62 0.61 5.60
N LEU A 35 0.78 0.72 6.63
CA LEU A 35 -0.66 0.49 6.49
C LEU A 35 -1.31 1.51 5.55
N SER A 36 -0.91 2.78 5.62
CA SER A 36 -1.37 3.82 4.69
C SER A 36 -1.01 3.49 3.24
N ALA A 37 0.21 3.02 2.98
CA ALA A 37 0.62 2.57 1.65
C ALA A 37 -0.20 1.37 1.15
N HIS A 38 -0.57 0.44 2.04
CA HIS A 38 -1.46 -0.67 1.68
C HIS A 38 -2.86 -0.20 1.30
N LEU A 39 -3.45 0.74 2.05
CA LEU A 39 -4.75 1.32 1.69
C LEU A 39 -4.67 2.08 0.36
N ALA A 40 -3.57 2.80 0.11
CA ALA A 40 -3.34 3.47 -1.17
C ALA A 40 -3.24 2.47 -2.33
N ALA A 41 -2.64 1.29 -2.11
CA ALA A 41 -2.61 0.21 -3.10
C ALA A 41 -4.02 -0.33 -3.38
N VAL A 42 -4.84 -0.55 -2.35
CA VAL A 42 -6.23 -1.04 -2.50
C VAL A 42 -7.08 -0.04 -3.31
N ASP A 43 -7.00 1.24 -2.95
CA ASP A 43 -7.70 2.31 -3.68
C ASP A 43 -7.24 2.39 -5.14
N ALA A 44 -5.93 2.39 -5.38
CA ALA A 44 -5.37 2.44 -6.73
C ALA A 44 -5.74 1.21 -7.56
N ALA A 45 -5.71 0.01 -6.99
CA ALA A 45 -6.12 -1.21 -7.69
C ALA A 45 -7.60 -1.15 -8.09
N GLY A 46 -8.48 -0.71 -7.18
CA GLY A 46 -9.91 -0.55 -7.48
C GLY A 46 -10.18 0.48 -8.58
N ALA A 47 -9.55 1.65 -8.48
CA ALA A 47 -9.65 2.70 -9.48
C ALA A 47 -9.10 2.25 -10.85
N ALA A 48 -7.95 1.56 -10.86
CA ALA A 48 -7.33 1.03 -12.07
C ALA A 48 -8.17 -0.06 -12.73
N ALA A 49 -8.68 -1.04 -11.97
CA ALA A 49 -9.51 -2.11 -12.51
C ALA A 49 -10.80 -1.57 -13.14
N ARG A 50 -11.44 -0.60 -12.48
CA ARG A 50 -12.62 0.08 -13.03
C ARG A 50 -12.29 0.86 -14.30
N SER A 51 -11.18 1.60 -14.31
CA SER A 51 -10.76 2.38 -15.48
C SER A 51 -10.43 1.46 -16.66
N ALA A 52 -9.74 0.35 -16.41
CA ALA A 52 -9.46 -0.68 -17.41
C ALA A 52 -10.74 -1.33 -17.96
N ALA A 53 -11.75 -1.58 -17.12
CA ALA A 53 -13.04 -2.14 -17.55
C ALA A 53 -13.81 -1.25 -18.55
N ILE A 54 -13.62 0.07 -18.46
CA ILE A 54 -14.21 1.06 -19.39
C ILE A 54 -13.23 1.50 -20.49
N GLY A 55 -12.03 0.92 -20.57
CA GLY A 55 -11.02 1.24 -21.58
C GLY A 55 -10.32 2.60 -21.39
N VAL A 56 -10.29 3.12 -20.16
CA VAL A 56 -9.61 4.38 -19.81
C VAL A 56 -8.26 4.07 -19.15
N ASP A 57 -7.22 4.79 -19.59
CA ASP A 57 -5.88 4.67 -19.01
C ASP A 57 -5.84 5.25 -17.58
N PHE A 58 -5.16 4.55 -16.68
CA PHE A 58 -5.03 4.95 -15.28
C PHE A 58 -3.56 5.13 -14.92
N GLN A 59 -3.20 6.34 -14.49
CA GLN A 59 -1.86 6.65 -14.02
C GLN A 59 -1.91 7.44 -12.72
N ARG A 60 -1.10 7.03 -11.74
CA ARG A 60 -0.96 7.71 -10.44
C ARG A 60 0.51 7.74 -10.04
N ASP A 61 1.00 8.91 -9.64
CA ASP A 61 2.39 9.04 -9.20
C ASP A 61 2.66 8.21 -7.94
N GLY A 62 3.87 7.63 -7.86
CA GLY A 62 4.28 6.77 -6.75
C GLY A 62 3.58 5.40 -6.67
N VAL A 63 2.80 5.01 -7.69
CA VAL A 63 2.13 3.71 -7.76
C VAL A 63 2.46 3.01 -9.08
N THR A 64 2.89 1.75 -8.99
CA THR A 64 3.06 0.89 -10.17
C THR A 64 1.81 0.03 -10.33
N VAL A 65 1.18 0.07 -11.50
CA VAL A 65 -0.03 -0.71 -11.80
C VAL A 65 0.26 -1.71 -12.91
N SER A 66 -0.16 -2.96 -12.73
CA SER A 66 -0.16 -3.99 -13.76
C SER A 66 -1.57 -4.48 -14.03
N LEU A 67 -1.96 -4.48 -15.31
CA LEU A 67 -3.28 -4.90 -15.76
C LEU A 67 -3.20 -6.26 -16.45
N SER A 68 -4.23 -7.08 -16.26
CA SER A 68 -4.39 -8.37 -16.94
C SER A 68 -5.87 -8.57 -17.28
N GLU A 69 -6.14 -9.00 -18.51
CA GLU A 69 -7.49 -9.31 -19.00
C GLU A 69 -7.65 -10.82 -19.15
N GLY A 70 -8.77 -11.37 -18.67
CA GLY A 70 -9.10 -12.76 -18.89
C GLY A 70 -10.57 -13.07 -18.57
N SER A 71 -11.20 -13.95 -19.35
CA SER A 71 -12.58 -14.42 -19.11
C SER A 71 -13.64 -13.31 -18.98
N GLY A 72 -13.45 -12.17 -19.66
CA GLY A 72 -14.35 -11.01 -19.54
C GLY A 72 -14.19 -10.23 -18.23
N LEU A 73 -13.09 -10.44 -17.51
CA LEU A 73 -12.72 -9.72 -16.30
C LEU A 73 -11.42 -8.95 -16.53
N MET A 74 -11.41 -7.71 -16.05
CA MET A 74 -10.21 -6.87 -15.94
C MET A 74 -9.67 -6.97 -14.52
N THR A 75 -8.42 -7.39 -14.39
CA THR A 75 -7.70 -7.48 -13.12
C THR A 75 -6.63 -6.42 -13.08
N ALA A 76 -6.60 -5.61 -12.03
CA ALA A 76 -5.54 -4.65 -11.77
C ALA A 76 -4.84 -4.99 -10.46
N GLU A 77 -3.51 -5.07 -10.51
CA GLU A 77 -2.65 -5.14 -9.34
C GLU A 77 -1.90 -3.81 -9.20
N ALA A 78 -1.98 -3.19 -8.04
CA ALA A 78 -1.26 -1.97 -7.71
C ALA A 78 -0.20 -2.24 -6.65
N ALA A 79 0.97 -1.66 -6.82
CA ALA A 79 2.12 -1.76 -5.93
C ALA A 79 2.56 -0.36 -5.49
N VAL A 80 2.64 -0.15 -4.16
CA VAL A 80 3.00 1.12 -3.53
C VAL A 80 4.22 0.91 -2.62
N PRO A 81 5.32 1.66 -2.81
CA PRO A 81 6.47 1.62 -1.92
C PRO A 81 6.09 2.08 -0.50
N ALA A 82 6.61 1.39 0.50
CA ALA A 82 6.39 1.70 1.91
C ALA A 82 7.72 1.61 2.69
N PRO A 83 7.79 2.17 3.91
CA PRO A 83 8.97 2.03 4.77
C PRO A 83 9.32 0.57 5.05
N LEU A 84 8.32 -0.31 5.14
CA LEU A 84 8.48 -1.74 5.40
C LEU A 84 8.12 -2.58 4.16
N GLY A 85 8.79 -2.32 3.04
CA GLY A 85 8.64 -3.09 1.80
C GLY A 85 7.68 -2.46 0.79
N THR A 86 7.16 -3.26 -0.14
CA THR A 86 6.19 -2.79 -1.14
C THR A 86 4.84 -3.40 -0.84
N MET A 87 3.83 -2.55 -0.63
CA MET A 87 2.47 -3.00 -0.39
C MET A 87 1.77 -3.24 -1.72
N ARG A 88 1.07 -4.36 -1.84
CA ARG A 88 0.35 -4.73 -3.06
C ARG A 88 -1.11 -5.01 -2.75
N ALA A 89 -1.96 -4.70 -3.72
CA ALA A 89 -3.38 -5.05 -3.69
C ALA A 89 -3.87 -5.33 -5.10
N GLN A 90 -4.91 -6.16 -5.20
CA GLN A 90 -5.51 -6.53 -6.47
C GLN A 90 -7.02 -6.30 -6.42
N ALA A 91 -7.57 -5.81 -7.52
CA ALA A 91 -9.00 -5.67 -7.73
C ALA A 91 -9.40 -6.24 -9.09
N VAL A 92 -10.61 -6.78 -9.16
CA VAL A 92 -11.16 -7.40 -10.37
C VAL A 92 -12.50 -6.75 -10.68
N PHE A 93 -12.68 -6.35 -11.94
CA PHE A 93 -13.92 -5.75 -12.45
C PHE A 93 -14.39 -6.49 -13.71
N PRO A 94 -15.70 -6.66 -13.93
CA PRO A 94 -16.21 -7.17 -15.20
C PRO A 94 -15.94 -6.15 -16.32
N ALA A 95 -15.51 -6.64 -17.48
CA ALA A 95 -15.24 -5.79 -18.64
C ALA A 95 -16.57 -5.36 -19.30
N GLU A 96 -16.95 -4.10 -19.10
CA GLU A 96 -18.19 -3.54 -19.66
C GLU A 96 -18.11 -3.44 -21.20
N MET A 97 -16.91 -3.24 -21.76
CA MET A 97 -16.69 -3.23 -23.21
C MET A 97 -16.57 -4.63 -23.86
N ALA A 98 -16.19 -5.68 -23.10
CA ALA A 98 -16.09 -7.04 -23.64
C ALA A 98 -17.44 -7.78 -23.60
N ALA A 99 -18.30 -7.48 -22.62
CA ALA A 99 -19.63 -8.07 -22.50
C ALA A 99 -20.67 -7.52 -23.51
N GLY A 100 -20.36 -6.42 -24.21
CA GLY A 100 -21.22 -5.81 -25.23
C GLY A 100 -20.97 -6.28 -26.67
N GLY A 101 -20.03 -7.21 -26.91
CA GLY A 101 -19.50 -7.50 -28.25
C GLY A 101 -20.14 -8.61 -29.08
N ASN A 102 -21.09 -9.41 -28.56
CA ASN A 102 -21.53 -10.64 -29.26
C ASN A 102 -23.07 -10.87 -29.33
N ASN A 103 -23.87 -9.81 -29.51
CA ASN A 103 -25.27 -9.94 -29.96
C ASN A 103 -25.43 -9.44 -31.41
N GLY A 104 -24.52 -9.86 -32.30
CA GLY A 104 -24.65 -9.73 -33.75
C GLY A 104 -25.39 -10.93 -34.33
N ALA A 105 -26.57 -10.69 -34.88
CA ALA A 105 -27.48 -11.65 -35.49
C ALA A 105 -26.80 -12.57 -36.52
N GLN A 106 -27.07 -13.88 -36.42
CA GLN A 106 -27.01 -14.81 -37.55
C GLN A 106 -28.44 -15.07 -38.02
N PRO A 107 -28.80 -14.72 -39.28
CA PRO A 107 -29.97 -15.30 -39.95
C PRO A 107 -29.71 -16.76 -40.36
#